data_AF-X8E312-F1
#
_entry.id   AF-X8E312-F1
#
_cell.length_a   1.000
_cell.length_b   1.000
_cell.length_c   1.000
_cell.angle_alpha   90.00
_cell.angle_beta   90.00
_cell.angle_gamma   90.00
#
_symmetry.space_group_name_H-M   'P 1'
#
loop_
_entity.id
_entity.type
_entity.pdbx_description
1 polymer ?
#
loop_
_entity_poly.entity_id
_entity_poly.type
_entity_poly.pdbx_seq_one_letter_code
_entity_poly.pdbx_strand_id
1 'polypeptide(L)'
;MLLERQRAAEMASAAHPVRNDGPAVSTLADTVAGAMFARGGDPDAIEWDAWKVEDGRWTVQLQWRTGRSDNKAHFRYTPGAHGGTVTALDDSARELIDPTFTRSLRPVAAVSPLLPEPEPELFTESPAPLPEPEPAVAEEHTETETTQAPPPRRSRRSKPAVPTWEDVLLGVRSSGQN
;
A
#
# COMPACT_ATOMS: atom_id res chain seq x y z
N MET A 1 12.34 19.64 -27.01
CA MET A 1 11.23 19.94 -27.95
C MET A 1 10.00 19.16 -27.51
N LEU A 2 8.88 19.83 -27.20
CA LEU A 2 7.64 19.15 -26.79
C LEU A 2 7.00 18.37 -27.96
N LEU A 3 7.13 18.89 -29.19
CA LEU A 3 6.57 18.27 -30.40
C LEU A 3 7.15 16.86 -30.67
N GLU A 4 8.45 16.66 -30.43
CA GLU A 4 9.09 15.35 -30.62
C GLU A 4 8.55 14.32 -29.62
N ARG A 5 8.32 14.75 -28.37
CA ARG A 5 7.73 13.91 -27.32
C ARG A 5 6.31 13.49 -27.66
N GLN A 6 5.48 14.44 -28.10
CA GLN A 6 4.11 14.16 -28.51
C GLN A 6 4.06 13.19 -29.70
N ARG A 7 4.90 13.42 -30.72
CA ARG A 7 5.00 12.50 -31.87
C ARG A 7 5.44 11.10 -31.46
N ALA A 8 6.36 10.98 -30.51
CA ALA A 8 6.78 9.68 -29.98
C ALA A 8 5.64 8.97 -29.23
N ALA A 9 4.84 9.70 -28.45
CA ALA A 9 3.66 9.16 -27.78
C ALA A 9 2.61 8.67 -28.79
N GLU A 10 2.33 9.45 -29.84
CA GLU A 10 1.43 9.07 -30.94
C GLU A 10 1.90 7.82 -31.68
N MET A 11 3.20 7.72 -32.00
CA MET A 11 3.75 6.52 -32.65
C MET A 11 3.68 5.30 -31.72
N ALA A 12 3.96 5.48 -30.43
CA ALA A 12 3.92 4.38 -29.48
C ALA A 12 2.50 3.88 -29.18
N SER A 13 1.51 4.76 -29.15
CA SER A 13 0.10 4.36 -28.97
C SER A 13 -0.43 3.57 -30.18
N ALA A 14 0.09 3.87 -31.39
CA ALA A 14 -0.18 3.11 -32.61
C ALA A 14 0.65 1.82 -32.75
N ALA A 15 1.64 1.59 -31.88
CA ALA A 15 2.51 0.42 -31.95
C ALA A 15 1.88 -0.83 -31.30
N HIS A 16 2.46 -2.00 -31.59
CA HIS A 16 1.95 -3.29 -31.14
C HIS A 16 2.60 -3.73 -29.80
N PRO A 17 1.82 -3.99 -28.73
CA PRO A 17 2.37 -4.46 -27.47
C PRO A 17 2.90 -5.89 -27.58
N VAL A 18 4.11 -6.11 -27.07
CA VAL A 18 4.73 -7.44 -27.00
C VAL A 18 4.27 -8.12 -25.72
N ARG A 19 3.55 -9.23 -25.87
CA ARG A 19 3.06 -10.11 -24.80
C ARG A 19 3.84 -11.43 -24.81
N ASN A 20 3.50 -12.35 -23.92
CA ASN A 20 4.15 -13.67 -23.83
C ASN A 20 3.90 -14.53 -25.09
N ASP A 21 2.75 -14.34 -25.73
CA ASP A 21 2.36 -14.94 -27.02
C ASP A 21 2.95 -14.24 -28.26
N GLY A 22 3.66 -13.11 -28.07
CA GLY A 22 4.24 -12.31 -29.15
C GLY A 22 3.61 -10.91 -29.28
N PRO A 23 3.92 -10.17 -30.37
CA PRO A 23 3.28 -8.89 -30.64
C PRO A 23 1.77 -9.06 -30.85
N ALA A 24 0.97 -8.27 -30.14
CA ALA A 24 -0.47 -8.29 -30.28
C ALA A 24 -0.91 -7.73 -31.65
N VAL A 25 -2.03 -8.24 -32.16
CA VAL A 25 -2.63 -7.76 -33.41
C VAL A 25 -3.18 -6.34 -33.27
N SER A 26 -3.81 -6.04 -32.12
CA SER A 26 -4.29 -4.70 -31.78
C SER A 26 -3.14 -3.76 -31.43
N THR A 27 -3.35 -2.46 -31.67
CA THR A 27 -2.44 -1.41 -31.20
C THR A 27 -2.49 -1.28 -29.69
N LEU A 28 -1.51 -0.58 -29.11
CA LEU A 28 -1.48 -0.29 -27.68
C LEU A 28 -2.70 0.55 -27.28
N ALA A 29 -3.08 1.56 -28.06
CA ALA A 29 -4.25 2.39 -27.81
C ALA A 29 -5.55 1.56 -27.75
N ASP A 30 -5.77 0.68 -28.72
CA ASP A 30 -6.95 -0.19 -28.78
C ASP A 30 -6.99 -1.18 -27.60
N THR A 31 -5.84 -1.80 -27.30
CA THR A 31 -5.70 -2.71 -26.17
C THR A 31 -6.04 -2.02 -24.84
N VAL A 32 -5.49 -0.82 -24.62
CA VAL A 32 -5.70 -0.05 -23.40
C VAL A 32 -7.14 0.44 -23.31
N ALA A 33 -7.74 0.88 -24.42
CA ALA A 33 -9.14 1.30 -24.46
C ALA A 33 -10.07 0.14 -24.08
N GLY A 34 -9.85 -1.05 -24.63
CA GLY A 34 -10.57 -2.26 -24.26
C GLY A 34 -10.41 -2.63 -22.78
N ALA A 35 -9.18 -2.51 -22.25
CA ALA A 35 -8.90 -2.76 -20.84
C ALA A 35 -9.59 -1.75 -19.91
N MET A 36 -9.64 -0.46 -20.26
CA MET A 36 -10.37 0.55 -19.48
C MET A 36 -11.86 0.27 -19.49
N PHE A 37 -12.43 -0.03 -20.66
CA PHE A 37 -13.84 -0.35 -20.78
C PHE A 37 -14.23 -1.56 -19.92
N ALA A 38 -13.45 -2.63 -19.97
CA ALA A 38 -13.68 -3.83 -19.15
C ALA A 38 -13.60 -3.56 -17.63
N ARG A 39 -12.88 -2.51 -17.21
CA ARG A 39 -12.71 -2.10 -15.81
C ARG A 39 -13.72 -1.01 -15.37
N GLY A 40 -14.60 -0.56 -16.26
CA GLY A 40 -15.52 0.55 -16.02
C GLY A 40 -14.83 1.92 -15.96
N GLY A 41 -13.63 2.04 -16.52
CA GLY A 41 -12.91 3.30 -16.69
C GLY A 41 -13.27 4.01 -17.99
N ASP A 42 -12.89 5.28 -18.07
CA ASP A 42 -13.05 6.11 -19.28
C ASP A 42 -11.75 6.08 -20.10
N PRO A 43 -11.77 5.55 -21.34
CA PRO A 43 -10.60 5.52 -22.21
C PRO A 43 -10.18 6.90 -22.74
N ASP A 44 -11.09 7.88 -22.79
CA ASP A 44 -10.79 9.25 -23.25
C ASP A 44 -10.10 10.08 -22.15
N ALA A 45 -10.20 9.66 -20.89
CA ALA A 45 -9.54 10.29 -19.75
C ALA A 45 -8.06 9.87 -19.56
N ILE A 46 -7.47 9.18 -20.55
CA ILE A 46 -6.08 8.72 -20.51
C ILE A 46 -5.17 9.77 -21.13
N GLU A 47 -4.14 10.16 -20.38
CA GLU A 47 -3.09 11.03 -20.89
C GLU A 47 -1.87 10.22 -21.32
N TRP A 48 -1.31 10.59 -22.47
CA TRP A 48 -0.12 9.99 -23.03
C TRP A 48 1.03 10.99 -23.00
N ASP A 49 2.16 10.58 -22.45
CA ASP A 49 3.42 11.32 -22.53
C ASP A 49 4.55 10.39 -22.95
N ALA A 50 5.60 10.96 -23.54
CA ALA A 50 6.80 10.21 -23.87
C ALA A 50 8.06 11.05 -23.67
N TRP A 51 9.15 10.37 -23.34
CA TRP A 51 10.47 10.96 -23.23
C TRP A 51 11.54 9.96 -23.68
N LYS A 52 12.66 10.50 -24.14
CA LYS A 52 13.83 9.71 -24.48
C LYS A 52 14.70 9.59 -23.24
N VAL A 53 15.07 8.38 -22.85
CA VAL A 53 16.01 8.14 -21.75
C VAL A 53 17.45 8.34 -22.23
N GLU A 54 18.41 8.44 -21.29
CA GLU A 54 19.84 8.66 -21.58
C GLU A 54 20.41 7.67 -22.62
N ASP A 55 19.91 6.43 -22.63
CA ASP A 55 20.30 5.37 -23.56
C ASP A 55 19.67 5.52 -24.98
N GLY A 56 18.96 6.61 -25.24
CA GLY A 56 18.34 6.91 -26.52
C GLY A 56 17.04 6.16 -26.82
N ARG A 57 16.54 5.34 -25.88
CA ARG A 57 15.26 4.63 -26.00
C ARG A 57 14.08 5.52 -25.61
N TRP A 58 12.94 5.33 -26.27
CA TRP A 58 11.71 6.02 -25.91
C TRP A 58 10.98 5.28 -24.79
N THR A 59 10.66 6.01 -23.72
CA THR A 59 9.72 5.59 -22.68
C THR A 59 8.44 6.37 -22.86
N VAL A 60 7.32 5.66 -22.80
CA VAL A 60 5.97 6.19 -22.95
C VAL A 60 5.24 5.92 -21.65
N GLN A 61 4.61 6.94 -21.10
CA GLN A 61 3.82 6.85 -19.88
C GLN A 61 2.37 7.09 -20.23
N LEU A 62 1.51 6.19 -19.78
CA LEU A 62 0.07 6.41 -19.71
C LEU A 62 -0.29 6.81 -18.29
N GLN A 63 -1.17 7.77 -18.16
CA GLN A 63 -1.70 8.24 -16.89
C GLN A 63 -3.21 8.21 -16.94
N TRP A 64 -3.84 7.68 -15.90
CA TRP A 64 -5.30 7.67 -15.80
C TRP A 64 -5.73 7.71 -14.34
N ARG A 65 -6.97 8.12 -14.09
CA ARG A 65 -7.55 8.15 -12.75
C ARG A 65 -8.62 7.07 -12.61
N THR A 66 -8.58 6.33 -11.51
CA THR A 66 -9.62 5.34 -11.14
C THR A 66 -10.12 5.64 -9.74
N GLY A 67 -11.37 6.10 -9.64
CA GLY A 67 -11.93 6.57 -8.37
C GLY A 67 -11.13 7.75 -7.80
N ARG A 68 -10.40 7.52 -6.71
CA ARG A 68 -9.54 8.53 -6.06
C ARG A 68 -8.05 8.34 -6.32
N SER A 69 -7.67 7.29 -7.05
CA SER A 69 -6.28 6.94 -7.29
C SER A 69 -5.82 7.39 -8.67
N ASP A 70 -4.65 8.00 -8.72
CA ASP A 70 -3.94 8.31 -9.95
C ASP A 70 -2.98 7.14 -10.27
N ASN A 71 -3.13 6.58 -11.47
CA ASN A 71 -2.41 5.41 -11.91
C ASN A 71 -1.50 5.77 -13.08
N LYS A 72 -0.38 5.06 -13.18
CA LYS A 72 0.59 5.23 -14.25
C LYS A 72 1.08 3.88 -14.74
N ALA A 73 1.37 3.82 -16.04
CA ALA A 73 1.97 2.65 -16.68
C ALA A 73 3.04 3.11 -17.66
N HIS A 74 4.18 2.43 -17.65
CA HIS A 74 5.31 2.75 -18.49
C HIS A 74 5.58 1.64 -19.51
N PHE A 75 5.81 2.06 -20.75
CA PHE A 75 6.16 1.20 -21.87
C PHE A 75 7.44 1.70 -22.53
N ARG A 76 8.24 0.77 -23.04
CA ARG A 76 9.35 1.09 -23.93
C ARG A 76 8.90 0.97 -25.37
N TYR A 77 9.06 2.03 -26.15
CA TYR A 77 8.79 2.02 -27.58
C TYR A 77 10.05 1.72 -28.40
N THR A 78 9.93 0.77 -29.33
CA THR A 78 10.97 0.38 -30.29
C THR A 78 10.44 0.60 -31.70
N PRO A 79 10.94 1.61 -32.44
CA PRO A 79 10.52 1.86 -33.82
C PRO A 79 10.78 0.66 -34.74
N GLY A 80 9.89 0.41 -35.70
CA GLY A 80 10.02 -0.68 -36.66
C GLY A 80 9.16 -0.49 -37.91
N ALA A 81 9.31 -1.36 -38.90
CA ALA A 81 8.69 -1.23 -40.23
C ALA A 81 7.14 -1.19 -40.22
N HIS A 82 6.50 -1.68 -39.15
CA HIS A 82 5.04 -1.76 -38.99
C HIS A 82 4.53 -0.86 -37.86
N GLY A 83 5.10 0.35 -37.71
CA GLY A 83 4.75 1.26 -36.61
C GLY A 83 5.46 0.95 -35.29
N GLY A 84 6.21 -0.15 -35.22
CA GLY A 84 7.05 -0.52 -34.08
C GLY A 84 6.35 -1.36 -33.02
N THR A 85 7.06 -1.60 -31.93
CA THR A 85 6.58 -2.43 -30.82
C THR A 85 6.74 -1.70 -29.49
N VAL A 86 5.89 -2.07 -28.53
CA VAL A 86 5.99 -1.57 -27.15
C VAL A 86 6.14 -2.73 -26.17
N THR A 87 7.05 -2.59 -25.22
CA THR A 87 7.28 -3.57 -24.15
C THR A 87 6.90 -2.96 -22.82
N ALA A 88 6.09 -3.66 -22.01
CA ALA A 88 5.74 -3.22 -20.67
C ALA A 88 6.99 -3.14 -19.77
N LEU A 89 7.16 -2.04 -19.05
CA LEU A 89 8.28 -1.83 -18.13
C LEU A 89 7.90 -2.14 -16.68
N ASP A 90 6.65 -1.87 -16.30
CA ASP A 90 6.14 -2.08 -14.94
C ASP A 90 4.93 -3.03 -14.92
N ASP A 91 4.44 -3.29 -13.71
CA ASP A 91 3.31 -4.19 -13.47
C ASP A 91 2.01 -3.62 -14.05
N SER A 92 1.71 -2.34 -13.78
CA SER A 92 0.54 -1.62 -14.34
C SER A 92 0.46 -1.73 -15.87
N ALA A 93 1.59 -1.63 -16.55
CA ALA A 93 1.71 -1.76 -18.00
C ALA A 93 1.41 -3.20 -18.47
N ARG A 94 1.90 -4.21 -17.74
CA ARG A 94 1.59 -5.63 -18.03
C ARG A 94 0.12 -5.92 -17.81
N GLU A 95 -0.44 -5.45 -16.69
CA GLU A 95 -1.87 -5.57 -16.38
C GLU A 95 -2.74 -4.94 -17.47
N LEU A 96 -2.38 -3.77 -18.01
CA LEU A 96 -3.15 -3.10 -19.07
C LEU A 96 -3.18 -3.86 -20.39
N ILE A 97 -2.08 -4.54 -20.76
CA ILE A 97 -2.00 -5.25 -22.05
C ILE A 97 -2.46 -6.70 -21.94
N ASP A 98 -2.68 -7.23 -20.74
CA ASP A 98 -3.16 -8.59 -20.52
C ASP A 98 -4.69 -8.65 -20.63
N PRO A 99 -5.24 -9.33 -21.66
CA PRO A 99 -6.68 -9.45 -21.85
C PRO A 99 -7.37 -10.31 -20.78
N THR A 100 -6.62 -11.15 -20.06
CA THR A 100 -7.15 -12.00 -18.99
C THR A 100 -7.17 -11.31 -17.64
N PHE A 101 -6.52 -10.15 -17.53
CA PHE A 101 -6.37 -9.44 -16.27
C PHE A 101 -7.69 -8.78 -15.84
N THR A 102 -8.38 -9.46 -14.93
CA THR A 102 -9.53 -8.95 -14.20
C THR A 102 -9.14 -8.83 -12.72
N ARG A 103 -8.83 -7.61 -12.26
CA ARG A 103 -8.50 -7.40 -10.84
C ARG A 103 -9.76 -7.66 -10.02
N SER A 104 -9.82 -8.82 -9.36
CA SER A 104 -10.85 -9.07 -8.35
C SER A 104 -10.68 -8.04 -7.23
N LEU A 105 -11.67 -7.15 -7.08
CA LEU A 105 -11.69 -6.17 -6.00
C LEU A 105 -11.78 -6.92 -4.67
N ARG A 106 -10.69 -6.93 -3.89
CA ARG A 106 -10.78 -7.42 -2.50
C ARG A 106 -11.55 -6.37 -1.69
N PRO A 107 -12.58 -6.76 -0.93
CA PRO A 107 -13.23 -5.83 -0.02
C PRO A 107 -12.19 -5.37 1.01
N VAL A 108 -12.05 -4.06 1.14
CA VAL A 108 -11.28 -3.46 2.22
C VAL A 108 -12.16 -3.54 3.47
N ALA A 109 -11.63 -4.07 4.57
CA ALA A 109 -12.36 -4.08 5.83
C ALA A 109 -12.72 -2.64 6.20
N ALA A 110 -13.97 -2.41 6.62
CA ALA A 110 -14.39 -1.11 7.11
C ALA A 110 -13.51 -0.73 8.31
N VAL A 111 -12.88 0.45 8.25
CA VAL A 111 -12.17 1.02 9.40
C VAL A 111 -13.22 1.34 10.45
N SER A 112 -13.15 0.68 11.61
CA SER A 112 -14.04 0.99 12.72
C SER A 112 -13.79 2.44 13.16
N PRO A 113 -14.82 3.28 13.29
CA PRO A 113 -14.63 4.60 13.89
C PRO A 113 -14.08 4.40 15.30
N LEU A 114 -13.05 5.17 15.65
CA LEU A 114 -12.61 5.29 17.04
C LEU A 114 -13.81 5.82 17.85
N LEU A 115 -14.44 4.93 18.61
CA LEU A 115 -15.34 5.37 19.68
C LEU A 115 -14.49 6.18 20.67
N PRO A 116 -14.99 7.32 21.16
CA PRO A 116 -14.28 8.05 22.22
C PRO A 116 -14.03 7.10 23.39
N GLU A 117 -12.79 7.09 23.91
CA GLU A 117 -12.45 6.33 25.11
C GLU A 117 -13.45 6.69 26.22
N PRO A 118 -14.05 5.70 26.91
CA PRO A 118 -14.92 6.01 28.03
C PRO A 118 -14.11 6.81 29.06
N GLU A 119 -14.63 7.98 29.45
CA GLU A 119 -14.13 8.70 30.62
C GLU A 119 -14.04 7.71 31.79
N PRO A 120 -12.94 7.70 32.56
CA PRO A 120 -12.74 6.71 33.61
C PRO A 120 -13.93 6.79 34.57
N GLU A 121 -14.65 5.67 34.73
CA GLU A 121 -15.71 5.55 35.71
C GLU A 121 -15.12 5.88 37.08
N LEU A 122 -15.53 7.03 37.63
CA LEU A 122 -15.31 7.35 39.03
C LEU A 122 -15.97 6.24 39.83
N PHE A 123 -15.12 5.38 40.42
CA PHE A 123 -15.50 4.39 41.41
C PHE A 123 -16.43 5.06 42.43
N THR A 124 -17.73 4.80 42.31
CA THR A 124 -18.65 5.12 43.38
C THR A 124 -18.49 4.00 44.38
N GLU A 125 -17.57 4.20 45.32
CA GLU A 125 -17.45 3.39 46.52
C GLU A 125 -18.81 3.44 47.23
N SER A 126 -19.59 2.38 47.08
CA SER A 126 -20.82 2.20 47.84
C SER A 126 -20.43 1.97 49.30
N PRO A 127 -20.94 2.77 50.25
CA PRO A 127 -20.54 2.63 51.65
C PRO A 127 -21.02 1.27 52.16
N ALA A 128 -20.07 0.45 52.62
CA ALA A 128 -20.34 -0.86 53.20
C ALA A 128 -21.23 -0.74 54.45
N PRO A 129 -22.41 -1.38 54.49
CA PRO A 129 -23.14 -1.54 55.73
C PRO A 129 -22.46 -2.59 56.64
N LEU A 130 -22.45 -2.24 57.92
CA LEU A 130 -21.73 -2.77 59.06
C LEU A 130 -21.95 -4.29 59.33
N PRO A 131 -20.97 -4.96 60.01
CA PRO A 131 -20.96 -6.41 60.21
C PRO A 131 -22.05 -6.90 61.17
N GLU A 132 -22.75 -7.97 60.77
CA GLU A 132 -23.68 -8.73 61.61
C GLU A 132 -22.87 -9.62 62.59
N PRO A 133 -23.18 -9.63 63.91
CA PRO A 133 -22.36 -10.34 64.89
C PRO A 133 -22.58 -11.85 64.82
N GLU A 134 -21.53 -12.56 64.39
CA GLU A 134 -21.45 -14.03 64.45
C GLU A 134 -21.13 -14.49 65.89
N PRO A 135 -21.79 -15.53 66.43
CA PRO A 135 -21.55 -16.00 67.78
C PRO A 135 -20.19 -16.69 67.90
N ALA A 136 -19.49 -16.34 68.97
CA ALA A 136 -18.16 -16.80 69.34
C ALA A 136 -18.02 -18.34 69.38
N VAL A 137 -16.99 -18.85 68.70
CA VAL A 137 -16.20 -20.01 69.12
C VAL A 137 -14.73 -19.70 68.86
N ALA A 138 -13.93 -20.07 69.84
CA ALA A 138 -12.57 -19.64 70.11
C ALA A 138 -11.50 -20.37 69.28
N GLU A 139 -10.26 -19.89 69.49
CA GLU A 139 -8.96 -20.56 69.31
C GLU A 139 -8.41 -20.53 67.86
N GLU A 140 -7.60 -19.53 67.49
CA GLU A 140 -6.18 -19.29 67.85
C GLU A 140 -5.23 -20.25 67.11
N HIS A 141 -4.03 -19.73 66.78
CA HIS A 141 -2.86 -20.33 66.11
C HIS A 141 -2.70 -19.92 64.62
N THR A 142 -1.54 -19.57 64.08
CA THR A 142 -0.25 -18.97 64.50
C THR A 142 0.60 -18.90 63.21
N GLU A 143 1.40 -17.83 63.09
CA GLU A 143 2.62 -17.64 62.26
C GLU A 143 2.63 -17.96 60.75
N THR A 144 2.93 -16.99 59.88
CA THR A 144 4.24 -16.37 59.56
C THR A 144 5.11 -17.21 58.62
N GLU A 145 5.65 -16.50 57.63
CA GLU A 145 6.88 -16.80 56.89
C GLU A 145 6.81 -17.85 55.75
N THR A 146 7.08 -17.43 54.52
CA THR A 146 8.44 -17.63 53.95
C THR A 146 8.66 -16.91 52.61
N THR A 147 9.61 -15.98 52.65
CA THR A 147 10.64 -15.65 51.66
C THR A 147 10.95 -16.72 50.61
N GLN A 148 11.06 -16.34 49.33
CA GLN A 148 12.30 -16.52 48.55
C GLN A 148 12.25 -15.91 47.14
N ALA A 149 13.31 -15.15 46.83
CA ALA A 149 13.69 -14.64 45.51
C ALA A 149 14.85 -15.50 44.90
N PRO A 150 15.54 -15.06 43.83
CA PRO A 150 15.57 -15.53 42.43
C PRO A 150 16.79 -16.44 42.10
N PRO A 151 17.06 -16.91 40.85
CA PRO A 151 17.93 -16.19 39.86
C PRO A 151 17.71 -16.65 38.37
N PRO A 152 18.64 -16.49 37.39
CA PRO A 152 19.19 -15.26 36.81
C PRO A 152 19.03 -15.11 35.27
N ARG A 153 19.03 -13.85 34.85
CA ARG A 153 19.50 -13.22 33.60
C ARG A 153 20.07 -14.11 32.47
N ARG A 154 19.48 -13.99 31.27
CA ARG A 154 20.20 -14.15 29.99
C ARG A 154 20.16 -12.87 29.16
N SER A 155 21.34 -12.30 28.99
CA SER A 155 21.67 -11.23 28.04
C SER A 155 21.60 -11.73 26.59
N ARG A 156 21.03 -10.89 25.71
CA ARG A 156 21.54 -10.49 24.38
C ARG A 156 20.39 -10.35 23.37
N ARG A 157 20.20 -9.13 22.89
CA ARG A 157 20.59 -8.69 21.54
C ARG A 157 19.68 -7.52 21.15
N SER A 158 20.28 -6.35 20.96
CA SER A 158 19.61 -5.15 20.44
C SER A 158 18.78 -5.54 19.21
N LYS A 159 17.47 -5.38 19.33
CA LYS A 159 16.60 -5.30 18.17
C LYS A 159 16.97 -3.99 17.45
N PRO A 160 17.11 -4.00 16.11
CA PRO A 160 17.31 -2.76 15.37
C PRO A 160 16.16 -1.82 15.73
N ALA A 161 16.50 -0.60 16.17
CA ALA A 161 15.52 0.43 16.50
C ALA A 161 14.80 0.78 15.19
N VAL A 162 13.67 0.11 14.96
CA VAL A 162 12.71 0.57 13.97
C VAL A 162 12.22 1.92 14.47
N PRO A 163 12.30 2.97 13.65
CA PRO A 163 11.81 4.27 14.05
C PRO A 163 10.35 4.10 14.44
N THR A 164 10.01 4.70 15.59
CA THR A 164 8.64 4.82 16.03
C THR A 164 7.84 5.45 14.90
N TRP A 165 6.70 4.84 14.59
CA TRP A 165 5.79 5.28 13.52
C TRP A 165 5.41 6.78 13.63
N GLU A 166 5.52 7.36 14.83
CA GLU A 166 5.33 8.79 15.10
C GLU A 166 6.38 9.70 14.43
N ASP A 167 7.64 9.26 14.24
CA ASP A 167 8.67 10.02 13.50
C ASP A 167 8.32 10.17 12.01
N VAL A 168 7.61 9.19 11.44
CA VAL A 168 7.21 9.19 10.02
C VAL A 168 6.06 10.18 9.78
N LEU A 169 5.15 10.33 10.73
CA LEU A 169 4.01 11.23 10.62
C LEU A 169 4.36 12.68 10.96
N LEU A 170 5.33 12.90 11.86
CA LEU A 170 5.70 14.25 12.30
C LEU A 170 6.74 14.93 11.41
N GLY A 171 7.32 14.22 10.43
CA GLY A 171 8.20 14.81 9.42
C GLY A 171 9.50 15.44 9.98
N VAL A 172 9.88 15.09 11.21
CA VAL A 172 11.11 15.56 11.85
C VAL A 172 12.18 14.50 11.63
N ARG A 173 13.18 14.82 10.81
CA ARG A 173 14.34 13.95 10.59
C ARG A 173 15.14 13.91 11.89
N SER A 174 15.04 12.81 12.63
CA SER A 174 15.89 12.48 13.76
C SER A 174 17.36 12.67 13.36
N SER A 175 17.95 13.78 13.81
CA SER A 175 19.36 14.11 13.59
C SER A 175 20.18 13.34 14.60
N GLY A 176 21.11 12.53 14.10
CA GLY A 176 22.05 11.78 14.91
C GLY A 176 22.90 12.70 15.79
N GLN A 177 22.92 12.39 17.08
CA GLN A 177 23.86 12.95 18.04
C GLN A 177 25.18 12.18 17.91
N ASN A 178 26.24 12.92 17.59
CA ASN A 178 27.65 12.55 17.77
C ASN A 178 27.99 12.52 19.26
#